data_AF-A0A7C1ADK5-F1
#
_entry.id   AF-A0A7C1ADK5-F1
#
_cell.length_a   1.000
_cell.length_b   1.000
_cell.length_c   1.000
_cell.angle_alpha   90.00
_cell.angle_beta   90.00
_cell.angle_gamma   90.00
#
_symmetry.space_group_name_H-M   'P 1'
#
loop_
_entity.id
_entity.type
_entity.pdbx_description
1 polymer ?
#
loop_
_entity_poly.entity_id
_entity_poly.type
_entity_poly.pdbx_seq_one_letter_code
_entity_poly.pdbx_strand_id
1 'polypeptide(L)'
;MISAFMFMGGLGLVVGIVLAFASKIFYVYVDPKILAVEDALPGANCGGCGLPGCSANAEAIVAGTASPNSCVAGGPELADTIAAILGVTVEAKEPDIAKLGCTYGLQEADIKYIYEGLSDCRAAALLSGGMKVCDIGCLGLGSCAEACPFDAITIGPRNLPVVDEKRCTGCGTCERVCPKHIISLSSVTRRILQEYTTDECTTPCQRACPAGIDISEYIRQIMLGDYHRSVQVIKERNPFPTVIGRICPRFCENDCRRQYVDEPVAINFLKRFVADYEKEDNSRILPFKAPDTGRKIAVIGGGVEGLSAAYFAARLGHEPTVFEAKSKLGGLLRTAIARYRLSEEILDWDIDGILEMG
;
A
#
# COMPACT_ATOMS: atom_id res chain seq x y z
N MET A 1 50.48 48.61 -32.30
CA MET A 1 49.56 48.66 -31.14
C MET A 1 48.11 48.88 -31.56
N ILE A 2 47.78 49.92 -32.32
CA ILE A 2 46.39 50.21 -32.75
C ILE A 2 45.77 49.06 -33.56
N SER A 3 46.54 48.42 -34.44
CA SER A 3 46.10 47.28 -35.25
C SER A 3 45.69 46.05 -34.41
N ALA A 4 46.41 45.76 -33.32
CA ALA A 4 46.08 44.66 -32.42
C ALA A 4 44.79 44.92 -31.63
N PHE A 5 44.58 46.17 -31.17
CA PHE A 5 43.33 46.56 -30.51
C PHE A 5 42.12 46.49 -31.45
N MET A 6 42.28 46.94 -32.69
CA MET A 6 41.22 46.86 -33.71
C MET A 6 40.86 45.41 -34.05
N PHE A 7 41.85 44.52 -34.14
CA PHE A 7 41.63 43.11 -34.46
C PHE A 7 40.94 42.36 -33.31
N MET A 8 41.42 42.54 -32.07
CA MET A 8 40.81 41.94 -30.87
C MET A 8 39.40 42.49 -30.63
N GLY A 9 39.19 43.80 -30.80
CA GLY A 9 37.88 44.43 -30.67
C GLY A 9 36.90 43.99 -31.75
N GLY A 10 37.35 43.88 -33.01
CA GLY A 10 36.55 43.39 -34.12
C GLY A 10 36.15 41.93 -33.95
N LEU A 11 37.07 41.06 -33.53
CA LEU A 11 36.78 39.66 -33.24
C LEU A 11 35.79 39.52 -32.09
N GLY A 12 35.97 40.29 -31.00
CA GLY A 12 35.04 40.30 -29.87
C GLY A 12 33.63 40.74 -30.27
N LEU A 13 33.51 41.75 -31.13
CA LEU A 13 32.23 42.21 -31.66
C LEU A 13 31.55 41.13 -32.51
N VAL A 14 32.31 40.48 -33.40
CA VAL A 14 31.78 39.41 -34.27
C VAL A 14 31.31 38.21 -33.43
N VAL A 15 32.12 37.76 -32.48
CA VAL A 15 31.74 36.65 -31.59
C VAL A 15 30.54 37.02 -30.73
N GLY A 16 30.48 38.25 -30.21
CA GLY A 16 29.34 38.74 -29.43
C GLY A 16 28.04 38.78 -30.24
N ILE A 17 28.10 39.25 -31.50
CA ILE A 17 26.93 39.26 -32.40
C ILE A 17 26.47 37.84 -32.71
N VAL A 18 27.41 36.92 -33.00
CA VAL A 18 27.09 35.51 -33.29
C VAL A 18 26.44 34.84 -32.06
N LEU A 19 26.96 35.08 -30.86
CA LEU A 19 26.38 34.55 -29.62
C LEU A 19 25.00 35.15 -29.31
N ALA A 20 24.80 36.45 -29.53
CA ALA A 20 23.49 37.09 -29.34
C ALA A 20 22.45 36.56 -30.33
N PHE A 21 22.86 36.35 -31.59
CA PHE A 21 21.99 35.79 -32.61
C PHE A 21 21.66 34.32 -32.33
N ALA A 22 22.65 33.52 -31.93
CA ALA A 22 22.44 32.15 -31.49
C ALA A 22 21.52 32.07 -30.27
N SER A 23 21.72 32.92 -29.25
CA SER A 23 20.86 32.97 -28.06
C SER A 23 19.40 33.27 -28.40
N LYS A 24 19.14 34.11 -29.40
CA LYS A 24 17.77 34.42 -29.83
C LYS A 24 17.15 33.32 -30.68
N ILE A 25 17.93 32.66 -31.53
CA ILE A 25 17.47 31.52 -32.35
C ILE A 25 17.15 30.30 -31.47
N PHE A 26 18.00 30.04 -30.48
CA PHE A 26 17.85 28.89 -29.58
C PHE A 26 17.12 29.24 -28.28
N TYR A 27 16.46 30.40 -28.20
CA TYR A 27 15.64 30.73 -27.05
C TYR A 27 14.45 29.79 -26.97
N VAL A 28 14.47 28.90 -25.98
CA VAL A 28 13.33 28.04 -25.65
C VAL A 28 12.48 28.79 -24.63
N TYR A 29 11.24 29.12 -25.01
CA TYR A 29 10.28 29.70 -24.08
C TYR A 29 9.88 28.64 -23.06
N VAL A 30 10.17 28.89 -21.79
CA VAL A 30 9.73 28.06 -20.66
C VAL A 30 8.59 28.81 -19.96
N ASP A 31 7.45 28.14 -19.78
CA ASP A 31 6.31 28.71 -19.07
C ASP A 31 6.74 29.12 -17.64
N PRO A 32 6.50 30.37 -17.20
CA PRO A 32 6.83 30.82 -15.84
C PRO A 32 6.24 29.92 -14.74
N LYS A 33 5.11 29.25 -15.01
CA LYS A 33 4.50 28.30 -14.07
C LYS A 33 5.33 27.03 -13.90
N ILE A 34 5.97 26.54 -14.96
CA ILE A 34 6.83 25.35 -14.89
C ILE A 34 8.00 25.63 -13.97
N LEU A 35 8.65 26.79 -14.13
CA LEU A 35 9.75 27.22 -13.27
C LEU A 35 9.31 27.36 -11.80
N ALA A 36 8.14 27.97 -11.56
CA ALA A 36 7.63 28.11 -10.20
C ALA A 36 7.32 26.76 -9.53
N VAL A 37 6.77 25.80 -10.28
CA VAL A 37 6.52 24.44 -9.76
C VAL A 37 7.84 23.69 -9.58
N GLU A 38 8.80 23.83 -10.48
CA GLU A 38 10.11 23.20 -10.38
C GLU A 38 10.90 23.68 -9.16
N ASP A 39 10.90 25.00 -8.90
CA ASP A 39 11.53 25.60 -7.71
C ASP A 39 10.88 25.14 -6.40
N ALA A 40 9.59 24.82 -6.42
CA ALA A 40 8.90 24.24 -5.27
C ALA A 40 9.29 22.77 -5.03
N LEU A 41 9.62 22.02 -6.09
CA LEU A 41 9.97 20.60 -5.97
C LEU A 41 11.32 20.42 -5.24
N PRO A 42 11.56 19.27 -4.57
CA PRO A 42 12.78 19.05 -3.78
C PRO A 42 14.09 19.01 -4.57
N GLY A 43 14.06 19.10 -5.91
CA GLY A 43 15.25 19.02 -6.77
C GLY A 43 15.99 17.67 -6.76
N ALA A 44 15.46 16.64 -6.07
CA ALA A 44 16.15 15.37 -5.86
C ALA A 44 16.32 14.51 -7.13
N ASN A 45 15.52 14.74 -8.17
CA ASN A 45 15.57 14.00 -9.44
C ASN A 45 15.57 12.47 -9.30
N CYS A 46 14.92 11.94 -8.26
CA CYS A 46 14.98 10.51 -7.91
C CYS A 46 14.07 9.60 -8.76
N GLY A 47 13.19 10.19 -9.57
CA GLY A 47 12.22 9.48 -10.41
C GLY A 47 11.19 8.64 -9.65
N GLY A 48 10.97 8.92 -8.36
CA GLY A 48 9.96 8.24 -7.54
C GLY A 48 8.51 8.51 -7.98
N CYS A 49 8.26 9.63 -8.66
CA CYS A 49 6.97 9.94 -9.27
C CYS A 49 6.75 9.22 -10.63
N GLY A 50 7.70 8.42 -11.09
CA GLY A 50 7.65 7.75 -12.40
C GLY A 50 8.13 8.60 -13.58
N LEU A 51 8.54 9.85 -13.33
CA LEU A 51 9.09 10.75 -14.35
C LEU A 51 10.62 10.88 -14.23
N PRO A 52 11.34 11.24 -15.31
CA PRO A 52 12.81 11.25 -15.32
C PRO A 52 13.48 12.23 -14.34
N GLY A 53 12.77 13.26 -13.88
CA GLY A 53 13.32 14.29 -13.01
C GLY A 53 12.27 15.30 -12.55
N CYS A 54 12.69 16.27 -11.73
CA CYS A 54 11.84 17.32 -11.17
C CYS A 54 11.31 18.26 -12.25
N SER A 55 12.12 18.67 -13.23
CA SER A 55 11.68 19.52 -14.35
C SER A 55 10.61 18.83 -15.19
N ALA A 56 10.81 17.54 -15.52
CA ALA A 56 9.81 16.74 -16.23
C ALA A 56 8.51 16.56 -15.42
N ASN A 57 8.60 16.46 -14.10
CA ASN A 57 7.44 16.44 -13.22
C ASN A 57 6.71 17.79 -13.20
N ALA A 58 7.43 18.90 -13.13
CA ALA A 58 6.86 20.24 -13.18
C ALA A 58 6.13 20.50 -14.50
N GLU A 59 6.73 20.13 -15.63
CA GLU A 59 6.10 20.17 -16.95
C GLU A 59 4.81 19.34 -16.98
N ALA A 60 4.86 18.09 -16.50
CA ALA A 60 3.72 17.19 -16.48
C ALA A 60 2.56 17.72 -15.61
N ILE A 61 2.89 18.33 -14.47
CA ILE A 61 1.93 18.96 -13.55
C ILE A 61 1.24 20.15 -14.22
N VAL A 62 2.01 21.07 -14.82
CA VAL A 62 1.44 22.25 -15.49
C VAL A 62 0.61 21.85 -16.72
N ALA A 63 1.03 20.80 -17.43
CA ALA A 63 0.28 20.23 -18.55
C ALA A 63 -1.00 19.48 -18.11
N GLY A 64 -1.22 19.25 -16.82
CA GLY A 64 -2.37 18.52 -16.28
C GLY A 64 -2.30 16.99 -16.47
N THR A 65 -1.14 16.47 -16.90
CA THR A 65 -0.91 15.03 -17.07
C THR A 65 -0.49 14.35 -15.77
N ALA A 66 0.09 15.09 -14.83
CA ALA A 66 0.41 14.66 -13.48
C ALA A 66 -0.34 15.50 -12.45
N SER A 67 -0.72 14.88 -11.33
CA SER A 67 -1.36 15.59 -10.22
C SER A 67 -0.35 16.49 -9.48
N PRO A 68 -0.79 17.61 -8.87
CA PRO A 68 0.07 18.43 -8.00
C PRO A 68 0.70 17.64 -6.83
N ASN A 69 0.07 16.53 -6.41
CA ASN A 69 0.60 15.62 -5.38
C ASN A 69 1.45 14.46 -5.94
N SER A 70 1.89 14.55 -7.20
CA SER A 70 2.68 13.50 -7.86
C SER A 70 4.05 13.24 -7.23
N CYS A 71 4.63 14.23 -6.54
CA CYS A 71 5.94 14.10 -5.93
C CYS A 71 5.86 13.23 -4.66
N VAL A 72 6.26 11.97 -4.75
CA VAL A 72 6.29 11.03 -3.61
C VAL A 72 7.29 11.41 -2.51
N ALA A 73 8.27 12.26 -2.82
CA ALA A 73 9.25 12.77 -1.86
C ALA A 73 8.76 14.05 -1.16
N GLY A 74 7.82 14.76 -1.77
CA GLY A 74 7.22 15.95 -1.22
C GLY A 74 5.94 15.60 -0.48
N GLY A 75 5.94 15.82 0.83
CA GLY A 75 4.76 15.59 1.65
C GLY A 75 3.54 16.44 1.23
N PRO A 76 2.42 16.31 1.95
CA PRO A 76 1.18 17.01 1.62
C PRO A 76 1.34 18.54 1.52
N GLU A 77 2.21 19.15 2.34
CA GLU A 77 2.50 20.59 2.31
C GLU A 77 3.06 21.05 0.95
N LEU A 78 3.85 20.21 0.28
CA LEU A 78 4.35 20.52 -1.05
C LEU A 78 3.21 20.53 -2.07
N ALA A 79 2.30 19.55 -1.97
CA ALA A 79 1.16 19.47 -2.86
C ALA A 79 0.29 20.72 -2.75
N ASP A 80 0.05 21.23 -1.53
CA ASP A 80 -0.71 22.47 -1.29
C ASP A 80 -0.01 23.70 -1.89
N THR A 81 1.32 23.75 -1.80
CA THR A 81 2.12 24.83 -2.41
C THR A 81 1.99 24.82 -3.93
N ILE A 82 2.11 23.64 -4.56
CA ILE A 82 1.96 23.48 -6.01
C ILE A 82 0.51 23.78 -6.44
N ALA A 83 -0.48 23.38 -5.63
CA ALA A 83 -1.89 23.66 -5.85
C ALA A 83 -2.17 25.17 -5.91
N ALA A 84 -1.58 25.93 -4.97
CA ALA A 84 -1.68 27.38 -4.92
C ALA A 84 -1.07 28.05 -6.16
N ILE A 85 0.07 27.55 -6.67
CA ILE A 85 0.70 28.05 -7.91
C ILE A 85 -0.22 27.85 -9.12
N LEU A 86 -0.92 26.71 -9.18
CA LEU A 86 -1.78 26.35 -10.31
C LEU A 86 -3.21 26.88 -10.19
N GLY A 87 -3.63 27.30 -8.98
CA GLY A 87 -5.00 27.69 -8.69
C GLY A 87 -5.98 26.52 -8.68
N VAL A 88 -5.50 25.31 -8.34
CA VAL A 88 -6.31 24.08 -8.29
C VAL A 88 -6.45 23.58 -6.85
N THR A 89 -7.50 22.82 -6.55
CA THR A 89 -7.65 22.13 -5.27
C THR A 89 -7.04 20.74 -5.34
N VAL A 90 -6.24 20.37 -4.35
CA VAL A 90 -5.67 19.02 -4.25
C VAL A 90 -6.56 18.16 -3.37
N GLU A 91 -7.07 17.06 -3.91
CA GLU A 91 -7.64 16.00 -3.09
C GLU A 91 -6.49 15.17 -2.49
N ALA A 92 -6.57 14.89 -1.19
CA ALA A 92 -5.64 14.01 -0.50
C ALA A 92 -5.67 12.62 -1.16
N LYS A 93 -4.54 12.18 -1.71
CA LYS A 93 -4.40 10.83 -2.26
C LYS A 93 -4.04 9.88 -1.12
N GLU A 94 -4.69 8.72 -1.07
CA GLU A 94 -4.30 7.66 -0.16
C GLU A 94 -2.83 7.26 -0.39
N PRO A 95 -2.03 7.08 0.67
CA PRO A 95 -0.65 6.63 0.52
C PRO A 95 -0.63 5.18 0.00
N ASP A 96 0.15 4.96 -1.04
CA ASP A 96 0.51 3.61 -1.48
C ASP A 96 1.60 3.07 -0.56
N ILE A 97 1.48 1.81 -0.14
CA ILE A 97 2.49 1.14 0.69
C ILE A 97 3.00 -0.09 -0.07
N ALA A 98 4.31 -0.32 -0.01
CA ALA A 98 4.90 -1.52 -0.55
C ALA A 98 4.48 -2.75 0.28
N LYS A 99 3.90 -3.76 -0.38
CA LYS A 99 3.53 -5.04 0.24
C LYS A 99 4.33 -6.16 -0.40
N LEU A 100 4.84 -7.06 0.44
CA LEU A 100 5.48 -8.28 -0.03
C LEU A 100 4.41 -9.36 -0.28
N GLY A 101 4.40 -9.94 -1.48
CA GLY A 101 3.49 -11.04 -1.85
C GLY A 101 4.00 -12.44 -1.49
N CYS A 102 5.25 -12.58 -1.00
CA CYS A 102 5.84 -13.87 -0.66
C CYS A 102 6.04 -14.01 0.85
N THR A 103 5.56 -15.11 1.42
CA THR A 103 5.66 -15.43 2.85
C THR A 103 6.69 -16.52 3.15
N TYR A 104 7.25 -17.15 2.10
CA TYR A 104 8.13 -18.31 2.20
C TYR A 104 9.60 -17.93 2.01
N GLY A 105 10.37 -18.07 3.09
CA GLY A 105 11.76 -17.64 3.19
C GLY A 105 12.71 -18.44 2.30
N LEU A 106 13.97 -18.01 2.22
CA LEU A 106 14.99 -18.78 1.48
C LEU A 106 15.39 -20.06 2.23
N GLN A 107 15.46 -20.01 3.55
CA GLN A 107 15.88 -21.12 4.40
C GLN A 107 14.92 -22.31 4.38
N GLU A 108 13.63 -22.02 4.20
CA GLU A 108 12.56 -23.02 4.19
C GLU A 108 12.31 -23.55 2.78
N ALA A 109 12.80 -22.85 1.75
CA ALA A 109 12.54 -23.19 0.36
C ALA A 109 13.41 -24.35 -0.13
N ASP A 110 12.78 -25.27 -0.87
CA ASP A 110 13.52 -26.19 -1.72
C ASP A 110 14.32 -25.38 -2.75
N ILE A 111 15.61 -25.69 -2.86
CA ILE A 111 16.54 -25.00 -3.76
C ILE A 111 17.00 -25.91 -4.90
N LYS A 112 17.14 -25.32 -6.09
CA LYS A 112 17.72 -25.96 -7.27
C LYS A 112 19.24 -26.04 -7.17
N TYR A 113 19.86 -25.01 -6.59
CA TYR A 113 21.31 -24.85 -6.44
C TYR A 113 21.62 -23.83 -5.34
N ILE A 114 22.86 -23.85 -4.84
CA ILE A 114 23.38 -22.83 -3.91
C ILE A 114 23.94 -21.67 -4.75
N TYR A 115 23.44 -20.46 -4.51
CA TYR A 115 23.87 -19.28 -5.24
C TYR A 115 24.99 -18.55 -4.48
N GLU A 116 26.21 -18.64 -5.01
CA GLU A 116 27.39 -17.92 -4.52
C GLU A 116 27.80 -16.82 -5.51
N GLY A 117 26.92 -15.83 -5.70
CA GLY A 117 27.14 -14.71 -6.61
C GLY A 117 26.93 -13.35 -5.94
N LEU A 118 26.76 -12.32 -6.76
CA LEU A 118 26.43 -10.97 -6.28
C LEU A 118 25.07 -10.99 -5.57
N SER A 119 24.95 -10.25 -4.46
CA SER A 119 23.70 -10.04 -3.71
C SER A 119 22.68 -9.18 -4.47
N ASP A 120 22.39 -9.51 -5.74
CA ASP A 120 21.40 -8.87 -6.59
C ASP A 120 20.40 -9.92 -7.10
N CYS A 121 19.12 -9.72 -6.78
CA CYS A 121 18.01 -10.51 -7.27
C CYS A 121 18.01 -10.61 -8.80
N ARG A 122 18.42 -9.56 -9.54
CA ARG A 122 18.43 -9.61 -11.01
C ARG A 122 19.48 -10.57 -11.53
N ALA A 123 20.69 -10.53 -10.96
CA ALA A 123 21.76 -11.46 -11.31
C ALA A 123 21.36 -12.91 -11.01
N ALA A 124 20.77 -13.16 -9.84
CA ALA A 124 20.30 -14.49 -9.49
C ALA A 124 19.14 -14.96 -10.38
N ALA A 125 18.21 -14.08 -10.77
CA ALA A 125 17.08 -14.42 -11.62
C ALA A 125 17.49 -14.88 -13.03
N LEU A 126 18.64 -14.43 -13.54
CA LEU A 126 19.18 -14.87 -14.84
C LEU A 126 19.60 -16.35 -14.83
N LEU A 127 19.91 -16.90 -13.66
CA LEU A 127 20.30 -18.30 -13.49
C LEU A 127 19.06 -19.14 -13.21
N SER A 128 18.46 -19.74 -14.24
CA SER A 128 17.31 -20.66 -14.10
C SER A 128 16.11 -20.07 -13.31
N GLY A 129 15.90 -18.74 -13.40
CA GLY A 129 14.84 -18.06 -12.67
C GLY A 129 15.14 -17.86 -11.17
N GLY A 130 16.34 -18.15 -10.70
CA GLY A 130 16.73 -18.04 -9.30
C GLY A 130 16.89 -19.40 -8.59
N MET A 131 17.44 -19.33 -7.38
CA MET A 131 17.89 -20.51 -6.62
C MET A 131 16.75 -21.37 -6.07
N LYS A 132 15.54 -20.81 -5.90
CA LYS A 132 14.39 -21.56 -5.39
C LYS A 132 13.79 -22.45 -6.46
N VAL A 133 13.26 -23.62 -6.06
CA VAL A 133 12.38 -24.43 -6.92
C VAL A 133 11.12 -23.65 -7.31
N CYS A 134 10.62 -22.80 -6.42
CA CYS A 134 9.52 -21.88 -6.70
C CYS A 134 9.98 -20.71 -7.59
N ASP A 135 9.51 -20.68 -8.85
CA ASP A 135 9.88 -19.66 -9.83
C ASP A 135 9.20 -18.30 -9.63
N ILE A 136 8.13 -18.26 -8.85
CA ILE A 136 7.32 -17.06 -8.58
C ILE A 136 7.53 -16.52 -7.15
N GLY A 137 8.60 -16.95 -6.47
CA GLY A 137 8.91 -16.56 -5.09
C GLY A 137 9.94 -15.43 -5.00
N CYS A 138 9.98 -14.77 -3.84
CA CYS A 138 11.07 -13.85 -3.51
C CYS A 138 12.40 -14.61 -3.44
N LEU A 139 13.46 -14.09 -4.07
CA LEU A 139 14.80 -14.69 -4.04
C LEU A 139 15.55 -14.41 -2.73
N GLY A 140 15.16 -13.36 -2.01
CA GLY A 140 15.68 -13.04 -0.68
C GLY A 140 17.08 -12.41 -0.63
N LEU A 141 17.56 -11.86 -1.75
CA LEU A 141 18.88 -11.20 -1.85
C LEU A 141 18.84 -9.70 -1.52
N GLY A 142 17.66 -9.09 -1.52
CA GLY A 142 17.45 -7.76 -0.96
C GLY A 142 17.69 -6.56 -1.87
N SER A 143 17.70 -6.71 -3.20
CA SER A 143 17.77 -5.57 -4.14
C SER A 143 16.70 -4.49 -3.88
N CYS A 144 15.53 -4.86 -3.37
CA CYS A 144 14.48 -3.89 -3.01
C CYS A 144 14.81 -3.07 -1.76
N ALA A 145 15.56 -3.64 -0.80
CA ALA A 145 16.02 -2.94 0.38
C ALA A 145 17.15 -1.97 0.00
N GLU A 146 18.12 -2.45 -0.79
CA GLU A 146 19.24 -1.62 -1.28
C GLU A 146 18.75 -0.46 -2.16
N ALA A 147 17.72 -0.67 -2.98
CA ALA A 147 17.18 0.36 -3.84
C ALA A 147 16.24 1.36 -3.12
N CYS A 148 15.90 1.14 -1.85
CA CYS A 148 14.92 1.99 -1.16
C CYS A 148 15.58 3.31 -0.72
N PRO A 149 15.18 4.49 -1.27
CA PRO A 149 15.82 5.75 -0.91
C PRO A 149 15.35 6.32 0.44
N PHE A 150 14.40 5.65 1.10
CA PHE A 150 13.79 6.07 2.37
C PHE A 150 14.08 5.10 3.52
N ASP A 151 14.93 4.10 3.29
CA ASP A 151 15.25 3.03 4.25
C ASP A 151 13.98 2.36 4.84
N ALA A 152 12.91 2.30 4.04
CA ALA A 152 11.63 1.75 4.44
C ALA A 152 11.57 0.22 4.34
N ILE A 153 12.61 -0.43 3.80
CA ILE A 153 12.63 -1.88 3.58
C ILE A 153 13.92 -2.45 4.17
N THR A 154 13.77 -3.45 5.03
CA THR A 154 14.89 -4.21 5.60
C THR A 154 14.75 -5.69 5.26
N ILE A 155 15.85 -6.45 5.29
CA ILE A 155 15.79 -7.91 5.10
C ILE A 155 15.65 -8.58 6.46
N GLY A 156 14.50 -9.23 6.66
CA GLY A 156 14.20 -9.94 7.89
C GLY A 156 14.95 -11.28 8.01
N PRO A 157 14.80 -11.97 9.15
CA PRO A 157 15.57 -13.18 9.47
C PRO A 157 15.32 -14.37 8.53
N ARG A 158 14.21 -14.37 7.79
CA ARG A 158 13.84 -15.40 6.80
C ARG A 158 14.28 -15.04 5.36
N ASN A 159 15.20 -14.09 5.21
CA ASN A 159 15.57 -13.50 3.92
C ASN A 159 14.36 -12.99 3.12
N LEU A 160 13.40 -12.38 3.80
CA LEU A 160 12.25 -11.74 3.19
C LEU A 160 12.25 -10.24 3.50
N PRO A 161 11.90 -9.38 2.53
CA PRO A 161 11.72 -7.95 2.77
C PRO A 161 10.67 -7.67 3.85
N VAL A 162 11.00 -6.83 4.81
CA VAL A 162 10.08 -6.29 5.82
C VAL A 162 9.94 -4.79 5.56
N VAL A 163 8.71 -4.34 5.34
CA VAL A 163 8.40 -2.95 5.02
C VAL A 163 7.98 -2.22 6.29
N ASP A 164 8.62 -1.10 6.58
CA ASP A 164 8.19 -0.14 7.59
C ASP A 164 7.10 0.76 6.97
N GLU A 165 5.85 0.49 7.32
CA GLU A 165 4.68 1.21 6.82
C GLU A 165 4.73 2.72 7.11
N LYS A 166 5.47 3.16 8.15
CA LYS A 166 5.57 4.58 8.52
C LYS A 166 6.60 5.33 7.68
N ARG A 167 7.65 4.63 7.23
CA ARG A 167 8.71 5.20 6.37
C ARG A 167 8.40 5.05 4.89
N CYS A 168 7.56 4.10 4.52
CA CYS A 168 7.21 3.86 3.12
C CYS A 168 6.43 5.03 2.54
N THR A 169 6.98 5.65 1.50
CA THR A 169 6.34 6.77 0.77
C THR A 169 5.55 6.30 -0.46
N GLY A 170 5.55 4.99 -0.76
CA GLY A 170 4.88 4.47 -1.95
C GLY A 170 5.54 4.81 -3.28
N CYS A 171 6.84 5.16 -3.29
CA CYS A 171 7.56 5.59 -4.51
C CYS A 171 7.75 4.51 -5.61
N GLY A 172 7.43 3.25 -5.34
CA GLY A 172 7.49 2.16 -6.33
C GLY A 172 8.89 1.76 -6.79
N THR A 173 9.96 2.33 -6.24
CA THR A 173 11.33 1.91 -6.59
C THR A 173 11.56 0.43 -6.32
N CYS A 174 11.09 -0.08 -5.19
CA CYS A 174 11.19 -1.50 -4.84
C CYS A 174 10.44 -2.43 -5.82
N GLU A 175 9.27 -2.01 -6.31
CA GLU A 175 8.47 -2.74 -7.30
C GLU A 175 9.18 -2.79 -8.65
N ARG A 176 9.74 -1.66 -9.11
CA ARG A 176 10.47 -1.56 -10.39
C ARG A 176 11.74 -2.41 -10.42
N VAL A 177 12.49 -2.48 -9.30
CA VAL A 177 13.75 -3.25 -9.26
C VAL A 177 13.54 -4.74 -9.02
N CYS A 178 12.33 -5.17 -8.63
CA CYS A 178 12.07 -6.57 -8.33
C CYS A 178 11.92 -7.38 -9.63
N PRO A 179 12.89 -8.26 -9.99
CA PRO A 179 12.81 -9.04 -11.23
C PRO A 179 11.71 -10.10 -11.21
N LYS A 180 11.11 -10.34 -10.05
CA LYS A 180 10.05 -11.32 -9.81
C LYS A 180 8.68 -10.68 -9.58
N HIS A 181 8.59 -9.34 -9.56
CA HIS A 181 7.35 -8.60 -9.31
C HIS A 181 6.59 -9.05 -8.04
N ILE A 182 7.33 -9.40 -6.98
CA ILE A 182 6.77 -9.92 -5.72
C ILE A 182 6.38 -8.82 -4.75
N ILE A 183 7.14 -7.73 -4.75
CA ILE A 183 6.79 -6.54 -3.98
C ILE A 183 5.99 -5.62 -4.88
N SER A 184 4.81 -5.23 -4.44
CA SER A 184 3.90 -4.38 -5.19
C SER A 184 3.40 -3.22 -4.34
N LEU A 185 3.01 -2.13 -4.99
CA LEU A 185 2.35 -1.02 -4.30
C LEU A 185 0.86 -1.29 -4.11
N SER A 186 0.37 -1.03 -2.91
CA SER A 186 -1.06 -1.16 -2.60
C SER A 186 -1.56 -0.02 -1.72
N SER A 187 -2.65 0.62 -2.15
CA SER A 187 -3.44 1.55 -1.35
C SER A 187 -4.42 0.84 -0.42
N VAL A 188 -5.07 1.60 0.46
CA VAL A 188 -6.17 1.10 1.30
C VAL A 188 -7.37 0.70 0.45
N THR A 189 -7.76 1.56 -0.50
CA THR A 189 -8.84 1.28 -1.45
C THR A 189 -8.61 -0.03 -2.19
N ARG A 190 -7.41 -0.22 -2.75
CA ARG A 190 -7.07 -1.46 -3.47
C ARG A 190 -7.19 -2.67 -2.54
N ARG A 191 -6.68 -2.56 -1.29
CA ARG A 191 -6.80 -3.63 -0.30
C ARG A 191 -8.24 -3.95 0.09
N ILE A 192 -9.17 -3.01 0.03
CA ILE A 192 -10.59 -3.26 0.34
C ILE A 192 -11.30 -3.90 -0.86
N LEU A 193 -11.06 -3.38 -2.06
CA LEU A 193 -11.80 -3.75 -3.27
C LEU A 193 -11.21 -4.96 -4.02
N GLN A 194 -9.95 -5.33 -3.75
CA GLN A 194 -9.30 -6.43 -4.46
C GLN A 194 -10.04 -7.74 -4.23
N GLU A 195 -10.27 -8.43 -5.34
CA GLU A 195 -10.69 -9.83 -5.39
C GLU A 195 -9.45 -10.71 -5.61
N TYR A 196 -9.46 -11.92 -5.04
CA TYR A 196 -8.35 -12.85 -5.13
C TYR A 196 -8.70 -14.01 -6.06
N THR A 197 -8.04 -14.06 -7.22
CA THR A 197 -8.29 -15.06 -8.26
C THR A 197 -7.22 -16.15 -8.28
N THR A 198 -7.45 -17.21 -9.05
CA THR A 198 -6.51 -18.34 -9.20
C THR A 198 -5.25 -18.02 -9.98
N ASP A 199 -5.23 -16.91 -10.72
CA ASP A 199 -4.09 -16.50 -11.54
C ASP A 199 -2.98 -15.84 -10.71
N GLU A 200 -3.28 -15.48 -9.47
CA GLU A 200 -2.35 -14.90 -8.52
C GLU A 200 -1.78 -15.96 -7.57
N CYS A 201 -0.59 -15.70 -7.02
CA CYS A 201 0.02 -16.54 -5.99
C CYS A 201 -0.65 -16.33 -4.61
N THR A 202 -1.96 -16.53 -4.55
CA THR A 202 -2.80 -16.35 -3.36
C THR A 202 -3.18 -17.70 -2.74
N THR A 203 -3.31 -17.73 -1.42
CA THR A 203 -3.62 -18.99 -0.73
C THR A 203 -5.07 -19.42 -1.02
N PRO A 204 -5.33 -20.74 -1.22
CA PRO A 204 -6.70 -21.22 -1.47
C PRO A 204 -7.69 -20.83 -0.38
N CYS A 205 -7.25 -20.82 0.88
CA CYS A 205 -8.09 -20.42 2.01
C CYS A 205 -8.49 -18.94 1.96
N GLN A 206 -7.61 -18.05 1.51
CA GLN A 206 -7.92 -16.62 1.30
C GLN A 206 -8.90 -16.43 0.14
N ARG A 207 -8.71 -17.14 -0.97
CA ARG A 207 -9.66 -17.12 -2.11
C ARG A 207 -11.04 -17.64 -1.74
N ALA A 208 -11.09 -18.70 -0.94
CA ALA A 208 -12.34 -19.27 -0.46
C ALA A 208 -13.05 -18.40 0.60
N CYS A 209 -12.35 -17.43 1.20
CA CYS A 209 -12.96 -16.52 2.16
C CYS A 209 -13.76 -15.44 1.41
N PRO A 210 -15.09 -15.30 1.63
CA PRO A 210 -15.88 -14.26 0.95
C PRO A 210 -15.41 -12.83 1.25
N ALA A 211 -14.78 -12.62 2.41
CA ALA A 211 -14.19 -11.34 2.78
C ALA A 211 -12.78 -11.15 2.21
N GLY A 212 -12.11 -12.20 1.70
CA GLY A 212 -10.73 -12.14 1.21
C GLY A 212 -9.69 -11.85 2.30
N ILE A 213 -9.94 -12.31 3.55
CA ILE A 213 -9.01 -12.12 4.67
C ILE A 213 -7.69 -12.83 4.36
N ASP A 214 -6.56 -12.15 4.61
CA ASP A 214 -5.21 -12.73 4.47
C ASP A 214 -4.93 -13.72 5.61
N ILE A 215 -5.41 -14.96 5.42
CA ILE A 215 -5.38 -16.02 6.43
C ILE A 215 -3.95 -16.45 6.75
N SER A 216 -3.09 -16.54 5.72
CA SER A 216 -1.68 -16.82 5.92
C SER A 216 -1.01 -15.80 6.83
N GLU A 217 -1.30 -14.51 6.62
CA GLU A 217 -0.64 -13.45 7.37
C GLU A 217 -1.12 -13.41 8.82
N TYR A 218 -2.42 -13.45 9.10
CA TYR A 218 -2.84 -13.39 10.51
C TYR A 218 -2.41 -14.64 11.30
N ILE A 219 -2.41 -15.84 10.68
CA ILE A 219 -1.87 -17.04 11.33
C ILE A 219 -0.38 -16.90 11.58
N ARG A 220 0.37 -16.31 10.65
CA ARG A 220 1.79 -16.02 10.84
C ARG A 220 2.01 -15.07 12.03
N GLN A 221 1.19 -14.04 12.18
CA GLN A 221 1.28 -13.11 13.32
C GLN A 221 1.00 -13.82 14.66
N ILE A 222 0.05 -14.76 14.68
CA ILE A 222 -0.17 -15.66 15.84
C ILE A 222 1.10 -16.46 16.16
N MET A 223 1.75 -17.04 15.15
CA MET A 223 3.00 -17.80 15.35
C MET A 223 4.15 -16.92 15.87
N LEU A 224 4.15 -15.63 15.56
CA LEU A 224 5.11 -14.66 16.07
C LEU A 224 4.76 -14.11 17.47
N GLY A 225 3.57 -14.45 17.99
CA GLY A 225 3.07 -13.93 19.27
C GLY A 225 2.48 -12.52 19.20
N ASP A 226 2.35 -11.93 18.01
CA ASP A 226 1.76 -10.61 17.81
C ASP A 226 0.25 -10.72 17.53
N TYR A 227 -0.52 -10.93 18.60
CA TYR A 227 -1.96 -11.10 18.50
C TYR A 227 -2.69 -9.82 18.08
N HIS A 228 -2.19 -8.64 18.47
CA HIS A 228 -2.77 -7.36 18.05
C HIS A 228 -2.65 -7.17 16.53
N ARG A 229 -1.47 -7.43 15.97
CA ARG A 229 -1.29 -7.36 14.51
C ARG A 229 -2.12 -8.41 13.79
N SER A 230 -2.27 -9.62 14.36
CA SER A 230 -3.17 -10.63 13.81
C SER A 230 -4.62 -10.13 13.69
N VAL A 231 -5.15 -9.50 14.74
CA VAL A 231 -6.52 -8.93 14.71
C VAL A 231 -6.61 -7.77 13.72
N GLN A 232 -5.59 -6.92 13.66
CA GLN A 232 -5.52 -5.83 12.68
C GLN A 232 -5.66 -6.36 11.24
N VAL A 233 -4.92 -7.43 10.89
CA VAL A 233 -4.96 -8.06 9.56
C VAL A 233 -6.36 -8.59 9.23
N ILE A 234 -7.06 -9.18 10.22
CA ILE A 234 -8.45 -9.62 10.04
C ILE A 234 -9.37 -8.42 9.77
N LYS A 235 -9.22 -7.36 10.57
CA LYS A 235 -10.02 -6.12 10.49
C LYS A 235 -9.79 -5.33 9.21
N GLU A 236 -8.65 -5.51 8.52
CA GLU A 236 -8.46 -4.93 7.18
C GLU A 236 -9.50 -5.39 6.15
N ARG A 237 -10.15 -6.53 6.36
CA ARG A 237 -11.13 -7.11 5.43
C ARG A 237 -12.45 -7.50 6.09
N ASN A 238 -12.55 -7.51 7.42
CA ASN A 238 -13.76 -7.93 8.12
C ASN A 238 -13.96 -7.15 9.44
N PRO A 239 -15.01 -6.32 9.55
CA PRO A 239 -15.27 -5.54 10.76
C PRO A 239 -15.85 -6.34 11.93
N PHE A 240 -16.17 -7.62 11.74
CA PHE A 240 -16.86 -8.47 12.70
C PHE A 240 -16.02 -9.71 13.12
N PRO A 241 -14.79 -9.53 13.61
CA PRO A 241 -13.89 -10.66 13.89
C PRO A 241 -14.43 -11.59 14.98
N THR A 242 -15.03 -11.08 16.06
CA THR A 242 -15.53 -11.93 17.16
C THR A 242 -16.81 -12.67 16.76
N VAL A 243 -17.70 -12.03 16.00
CA VAL A 243 -18.91 -12.67 15.43
C VAL A 243 -18.52 -13.77 14.45
N ILE A 244 -17.65 -13.47 13.46
CA ILE A 244 -17.24 -14.43 12.43
C ILE A 244 -16.39 -15.57 13.04
N GLY A 245 -15.71 -15.35 14.17
CA GLY A 245 -15.10 -16.42 14.96
C GLY A 245 -16.09 -17.48 15.50
N ARG A 246 -17.41 -17.23 15.44
CA ARG A 246 -18.45 -18.10 16.03
C ARG A 246 -19.46 -18.63 15.03
N ILE A 247 -19.83 -17.83 14.04
CA ILE A 247 -20.93 -18.17 13.11
C ILE A 247 -20.47 -18.44 11.68
N CYS A 248 -19.18 -18.31 11.37
CA CYS A 248 -18.66 -18.53 10.02
C CYS A 248 -18.86 -19.99 9.56
N PRO A 249 -19.31 -20.22 8.32
CA PRO A 249 -19.37 -21.56 7.71
C PRO A 249 -18.02 -22.19 7.37
N ARG A 250 -16.90 -21.47 7.55
CA ARG A 250 -15.52 -21.96 7.41
C ARG A 250 -15.13 -22.46 6.01
N PHE A 251 -15.57 -21.76 4.96
CA PHE A 251 -15.18 -22.04 3.57
C PHE A 251 -13.65 -22.17 3.37
N CYS A 252 -12.89 -21.35 4.09
CA CYS A 252 -11.44 -21.37 4.06
C CYS A 252 -10.80 -22.68 4.56
N GLU A 253 -11.48 -23.43 5.43
CA GLU A 253 -11.00 -24.72 5.93
C GLU A 253 -11.27 -25.83 4.90
N ASN A 254 -12.37 -25.75 4.16
CA ASN A 254 -12.71 -26.72 3.10
C ASN A 254 -11.68 -26.74 1.97
N ASP A 255 -11.11 -25.58 1.63
CA ASP A 255 -10.10 -25.44 0.57
C ASP A 255 -8.65 -25.47 1.11
N CYS A 256 -8.46 -25.77 2.39
CA CYS A 256 -7.15 -25.75 3.01
C CYS A 256 -6.25 -26.86 2.43
N ARG A 257 -5.10 -26.51 1.83
CA ARG A 257 -4.16 -27.48 1.25
C ARG A 257 -3.60 -28.49 2.25
N ARG A 258 -3.62 -28.17 3.55
CA ARG A 258 -3.14 -29.05 4.62
C ARG A 258 -3.90 -30.39 4.64
N GLN A 259 -5.17 -30.40 4.17
CA GLN A 259 -5.98 -31.61 4.03
C GLN A 259 -5.37 -32.70 3.13
N TYR A 260 -4.43 -32.35 2.23
CA TYR A 260 -3.73 -33.31 1.38
C TYR A 260 -2.61 -34.05 2.13
N VAL A 261 -2.25 -33.60 3.33
CA VAL A 261 -1.25 -34.21 4.21
C VAL A 261 -1.95 -34.88 5.38
N ASP A 262 -2.79 -34.14 6.11
CA ASP A 262 -3.54 -34.61 7.27
C ASP A 262 -4.94 -33.96 7.33
N GLU A 263 -5.13 -32.93 8.14
CA GLU A 263 -6.43 -32.27 8.34
C GLU A 263 -6.34 -30.76 8.10
N PRO A 264 -7.46 -30.09 7.77
CA PRO A 264 -7.47 -28.63 7.64
C PRO A 264 -6.97 -27.94 8.90
N VAL A 265 -6.25 -26.82 8.71
CA VAL A 265 -5.93 -25.93 9.83
C VAL A 265 -7.23 -25.41 10.45
N ALA A 266 -7.28 -25.33 11.78
CA ALA A 266 -8.39 -24.76 12.54
C ALA A 266 -8.48 -23.22 12.43
N ILE A 267 -8.55 -22.71 11.19
CA ILE A 267 -8.46 -21.31 10.79
C ILE A 267 -9.48 -20.43 11.55
N ASN A 268 -10.72 -20.90 11.68
CA ASN A 268 -11.78 -20.16 12.36
C ASN A 268 -11.58 -20.11 13.89
N PHE A 269 -11.05 -21.19 14.48
CA PHE A 269 -10.73 -21.20 15.91
C PHE A 269 -9.55 -20.29 16.25
N LEU A 270 -8.52 -20.24 15.39
CA LEU A 270 -7.42 -19.28 15.53
C LEU A 270 -7.91 -17.83 15.43
N LYS A 271 -8.81 -17.54 14.48
CA LYS A 271 -9.46 -16.23 14.35
C LYS A 271 -10.24 -15.87 15.61
N ARG A 272 -11.03 -16.80 16.14
CA ARG A 272 -11.78 -16.60 17.38
C ARG A 272 -10.85 -16.32 18.55
N PHE A 273 -9.78 -17.10 18.70
CA PHE A 273 -8.81 -16.93 19.77
C PHE A 273 -8.24 -15.51 19.81
N VAL A 274 -7.73 -14.99 18.70
CA VAL A 274 -7.16 -13.64 18.68
C VAL A 274 -8.22 -12.53 18.85
N ALA A 275 -9.43 -12.73 18.33
CA ALA A 275 -10.52 -11.78 18.50
C ALA A 275 -11.02 -11.74 19.95
N ASP A 276 -11.07 -12.90 20.62
CA ASP A 276 -11.41 -13.01 22.03
C ASP A 276 -10.28 -12.44 22.90
N TYR A 277 -9.00 -12.64 22.52
CA TYR A 277 -7.84 -12.03 23.19
C TYR A 277 -7.92 -10.50 23.20
N GLU A 278 -8.21 -9.87 22.06
CA GLU A 278 -8.41 -8.41 21.97
C GLU A 278 -9.51 -7.91 22.92
N LYS A 279 -10.61 -8.67 23.00
CA LYS A 279 -11.74 -8.34 23.86
C LYS A 279 -11.40 -8.49 25.34
N GLU A 280 -10.71 -9.56 25.71
CA GLU A 280 -10.34 -9.86 27.11
C GLU A 280 -9.28 -8.87 27.64
N ASP A 281 -8.32 -8.51 26.78
CA ASP A 281 -7.30 -7.51 27.07
C ASP A 281 -7.85 -6.07 26.98
N ASN A 282 -9.09 -5.90 26.51
CA ASN A 282 -9.78 -4.61 26.32
C ASN A 282 -8.95 -3.61 25.49
N SER A 283 -8.15 -4.12 24.56
CA SER A 283 -7.19 -3.36 23.76
C SER A 283 -7.67 -3.28 22.32
N ARG A 284 -8.66 -2.41 22.08
CA ARG A 284 -9.28 -2.33 20.76
C ARG A 284 -8.28 -1.87 19.69
N ILE A 285 -8.09 -2.71 18.68
CA ILE A 285 -7.25 -2.43 17.53
C ILE A 285 -8.11 -1.95 16.37
N LEU A 286 -7.79 -0.77 15.86
CA LEU A 286 -8.39 -0.20 14.66
C LEU A 286 -7.38 -0.27 13.51
N PRO A 287 -7.76 -0.73 12.31
CA PRO A 287 -6.87 -0.67 11.17
C PRO A 287 -6.68 0.78 10.71
N PHE A 288 -5.72 0.96 9.81
CA PHE A 288 -5.45 2.26 9.20
C PHE A 288 -6.72 2.88 8.58
N LYS A 289 -6.90 4.18 8.86
CA LYS A 289 -7.91 5.07 8.29
C LYS A 289 -7.19 6.10 7.41
N ALA A 290 -7.64 6.24 6.17
CA ALA A 290 -7.14 7.25 5.25
C ALA A 290 -7.43 8.68 5.77
N PRO A 291 -6.66 9.69 5.32
CA PRO A 291 -6.92 11.09 5.65
C PRO A 291 -8.36 11.50 5.32
N ASP A 292 -8.89 12.47 6.09
CA ASP A 292 -10.25 12.96 5.90
C ASP A 292 -10.45 13.53 4.49
N THR A 293 -11.53 13.10 3.85
CA THR A 293 -11.95 13.53 2.52
C THR A 293 -12.99 14.65 2.56
N GLY A 294 -13.57 14.94 3.73
CA GLY A 294 -14.68 15.87 3.94
C GLY A 294 -16.02 15.40 3.37
N ARG A 295 -16.09 14.17 2.81
CA ARG A 295 -17.31 13.62 2.20
C ARG A 295 -18.15 12.91 3.25
N LYS A 296 -19.44 13.27 3.34
CA LYS A 296 -20.43 12.65 4.23
C LYS A 296 -21.21 11.55 3.50
N ILE A 297 -21.45 10.42 4.16
CA ILE A 297 -22.16 9.27 3.59
C ILE A 297 -23.33 8.88 4.49
N ALA A 298 -24.55 8.78 3.94
CA ALA A 298 -25.68 8.24 4.66
C ALA A 298 -25.82 6.74 4.39
N VAL A 299 -25.86 5.92 5.45
CA VAL A 299 -26.06 4.48 5.37
C VAL A 299 -27.40 4.12 6.00
N ILE A 300 -28.29 3.51 5.21
CA ILE A 300 -29.64 3.13 5.68
C ILE A 300 -29.62 1.66 6.12
N GLY A 301 -29.86 1.42 7.41
CA GLY A 301 -29.86 0.12 8.05
C GLY A 301 -28.58 -0.15 8.86
N GLY A 302 -28.74 -0.43 10.15
CA GLY A 302 -27.68 -0.82 11.08
C GLY A 302 -27.45 -2.32 11.15
N GLY A 303 -27.72 -3.05 10.07
CA GLY A 303 -27.41 -4.48 9.95
C GLY A 303 -25.96 -4.75 9.57
N VAL A 304 -25.61 -6.02 9.36
CA VAL A 304 -24.23 -6.43 8.99
C VAL A 304 -23.72 -5.73 7.73
N GLU A 305 -24.58 -5.58 6.72
CA GLU A 305 -24.22 -4.94 5.45
C GLU A 305 -23.98 -3.44 5.61
N GLY A 306 -24.92 -2.72 6.25
CA GLY A 306 -24.79 -1.28 6.46
C GLY A 306 -23.62 -0.94 7.37
N LEU A 307 -23.43 -1.66 8.46
CA LEU A 307 -22.28 -1.47 9.35
C LEU A 307 -20.96 -1.78 8.63
N SER A 308 -20.91 -2.80 7.78
CA SER A 308 -19.71 -3.07 6.98
C SER A 308 -19.44 -1.97 5.95
N ALA A 309 -20.48 -1.43 5.31
CA ALA A 309 -20.35 -0.32 4.38
C ALA A 309 -19.85 0.94 5.08
N ALA A 310 -20.42 1.27 6.24
CA ALA A 310 -19.97 2.39 7.07
C ALA A 310 -18.52 2.22 7.51
N TYR A 311 -18.15 1.03 7.98
CA TYR A 311 -16.78 0.72 8.39
C TYR A 311 -15.75 0.98 7.29
N PHE A 312 -15.99 0.46 6.08
CA PHE A 312 -15.06 0.67 4.97
C PHE A 312 -15.09 2.11 4.45
N ALA A 313 -16.25 2.78 4.45
CA ALA A 313 -16.34 4.21 4.15
C ALA A 313 -15.49 5.05 5.12
N ALA A 314 -15.60 4.78 6.43
CA ALA A 314 -14.77 5.43 7.45
C ALA A 314 -13.28 5.17 7.21
N ARG A 315 -12.89 3.93 6.87
CA ARG A 315 -11.49 3.58 6.54
C ARG A 315 -10.94 4.32 5.31
N LEU A 316 -11.79 4.66 4.36
CA LEU A 316 -11.45 5.47 3.19
C LEU A 316 -11.44 6.98 3.49
N GLY A 317 -11.61 7.38 4.75
CA GLY A 317 -11.55 8.79 5.16
C GLY A 317 -12.86 9.55 4.93
N HIS A 318 -13.97 8.86 4.70
CA HIS A 318 -15.31 9.48 4.65
C HIS A 318 -15.94 9.55 6.05
N GLU A 319 -16.99 10.35 6.20
CA GLU A 319 -17.79 10.50 7.43
C GLU A 319 -19.16 9.80 7.24
N PRO A 320 -19.29 8.50 7.54
CA PRO A 320 -20.55 7.78 7.44
C PRO A 320 -21.49 8.07 8.63
N THR A 321 -22.78 8.11 8.37
CA THR A 321 -23.84 8.14 9.39
C THR A 321 -24.82 7.01 9.14
N VAL A 322 -24.99 6.13 10.12
CA VAL A 322 -25.88 4.97 10.04
C VAL A 322 -27.26 5.32 10.61
N PHE A 323 -28.29 5.14 9.81
CA PHE A 323 -29.69 5.32 10.19
C PHE A 323 -30.34 3.96 10.38
N GLU A 324 -30.68 3.60 11.62
CA GLU A 324 -31.35 2.35 11.96
C GLU A 324 -32.78 2.62 12.44
N ALA A 325 -33.73 1.79 11.99
CA ALA A 325 -35.15 1.92 12.36
C ALA A 325 -35.44 1.36 13.76
N LYS A 326 -34.67 0.38 14.21
CA LYS A 326 -34.79 -0.25 15.54
C LYS A 326 -34.00 0.51 16.60
N SER A 327 -34.24 0.17 17.86
CA SER A 327 -33.57 0.77 19.02
C SER A 327 -32.11 0.35 19.21
N LYS A 328 -31.66 -0.71 18.54
CA LYS A 328 -30.28 -1.23 18.61
C LYS A 328 -29.80 -1.66 17.23
N LEU A 329 -28.52 -1.40 16.97
CA LEU A 329 -27.77 -1.88 15.79
C LEU A 329 -27.60 -3.41 15.80
N GLY A 330 -27.27 -4.01 14.67
CA GLY A 330 -26.93 -5.43 14.53
C GLY A 330 -27.91 -6.24 13.67
N GLY A 331 -29.06 -5.67 13.28
CA GLY A 331 -30.00 -6.29 12.34
C GLY A 331 -30.30 -7.78 12.62
N LEU A 332 -30.16 -8.63 11.60
CA LEU A 332 -30.37 -10.07 11.70
C LEU A 332 -29.40 -10.77 12.68
N LEU A 333 -28.17 -10.26 12.85
CA LEU A 333 -27.23 -10.82 13.82
C LEU A 333 -27.80 -10.73 15.24
N ARG A 334 -28.51 -9.64 15.55
CA ARG A 334 -29.15 -9.46 16.86
C ARG A 334 -30.45 -10.26 17.00
N THR A 335 -31.25 -10.38 15.94
CA THR A 335 -32.63 -10.90 16.06
C THR A 335 -32.83 -12.34 15.61
N ALA A 336 -32.02 -12.86 14.68
CA ALA A 336 -32.25 -14.17 14.08
C ALA A 336 -31.32 -15.28 14.61
N ILE A 337 -30.14 -14.91 15.12
CA ILE A 337 -29.16 -15.89 15.60
C ILE A 337 -29.42 -16.22 17.07
N ALA A 338 -29.46 -17.52 17.38
CA ALA A 338 -29.68 -17.99 18.73
C ALA A 338 -28.55 -17.54 19.68
N ARG A 339 -28.92 -17.09 20.89
CA ARG A 339 -28.00 -16.46 21.87
C ARG A 339 -26.84 -17.34 22.32
N TYR A 340 -27.02 -18.66 22.34
CA TYR A 340 -25.94 -19.60 22.66
C TYR A 340 -24.88 -19.69 21.55
N ARG A 341 -25.21 -19.32 20.31
CA ARG A 341 -24.26 -19.23 19.20
C ARG A 341 -23.59 -17.85 19.13
N LEU A 342 -24.34 -16.80 19.43
CA LEU A 342 -23.86 -15.42 19.42
C LEU A 342 -24.52 -14.63 20.55
N SER A 343 -23.74 -14.27 21.58
CA SER A 343 -24.22 -13.42 22.67
C SER A 343 -24.35 -11.96 22.22
N GLU A 344 -25.16 -11.18 22.94
CA GLU A 344 -25.26 -9.73 22.67
C GLU A 344 -23.94 -9.03 22.94
N GLU A 345 -23.23 -9.41 24.00
CA GLU A 345 -21.94 -8.83 24.36
C GLU A 345 -20.89 -8.98 23.25
N ILE A 346 -20.84 -10.14 22.59
CA ILE A 346 -19.91 -10.38 21.48
C ILE A 346 -20.29 -9.51 20.27
N LEU A 347 -21.58 -9.43 19.97
CA LEU A 347 -22.05 -8.59 18.87
C LEU A 347 -21.80 -7.10 19.13
N ASP A 348 -22.07 -6.65 20.36
CA ASP A 348 -21.89 -5.26 20.77
C ASP A 348 -20.41 -4.88 20.71
N TRP A 349 -19.49 -5.77 21.12
CA TRP A 349 -18.05 -5.53 20.98
C TRP A 349 -17.62 -5.19 19.55
N ASP A 350 -18.02 -5.99 18.56
CA ASP A 350 -17.66 -5.71 17.17
C ASP A 350 -18.33 -4.41 16.66
N ILE A 351 -19.61 -4.16 17.03
CA ILE A 351 -20.34 -2.95 16.64
C ILE A 351 -19.67 -1.69 17.20
N ASP A 352 -19.31 -1.70 18.48
CA ASP A 352 -18.65 -0.56 19.12
C ASP A 352 -17.32 -0.25 18.41
N GLY A 353 -16.59 -1.27 17.97
CA GLY A 353 -15.36 -1.08 17.22
C GLY A 353 -15.57 -0.50 15.82
N ILE A 354 -16.74 -0.73 15.22
CA ILE A 354 -17.13 -0.08 13.98
C ILE A 354 -17.45 1.39 14.23
N LEU A 355 -18.16 1.72 15.31
CA LEU A 355 -18.50 3.10 15.67
C LEU A 355 -17.25 3.92 16.04
N GLU A 356 -16.26 3.30 16.68
CA GLU A 356 -14.98 3.94 17.03
C GLU A 356 -14.11 4.28 15.79
N MET A 357 -14.39 3.71 14.61
CA MET A 357 -13.74 4.15 13.37
C MET A 357 -14.19 5.55 12.91
N GLY A 358 -15.28 6.07 13.46
CA GLY A 358 -15.94 7.32 13.07
C GLY A 358 -16.73 7.18 11.78
#